data_AF-A0A9P7VJ39-F1
#
_entry.id   AF-A0A9P7VJ39-F1
#
_cell.length_a   1.000
_cell.length_b   1.000
_cell.length_c   1.000
_cell.angle_alpha   90.00
_cell.angle_beta   90.00
_cell.angle_gamma   90.00
#
_symmetry.space_group_name_H-M   'P 1'
#
loop_
_entity.id
_entity.type
_entity.pdbx_description
1 polymer ?
#
loop_
_entity_poly.entity_id
_entity_poly.type
_entity_poly.pdbx_seq_one_letter_code
_entity_poly.pdbx_strand_id
1 'polypeptide(L)'
;MLHVASDRIEQLDASVGYDKDEEAHLKQLIDAYRSILSPLRTFPSELLMEIFQHAVEDFFPVFDLSQTPWVLCRVCQRWRDVSRSCAELWASLSMEGYPQLKRLGDGMKDLPAILEDALDLSRQRDLSIRYSLTGIPLATDSQLIRRIVGRMCIFPSRPASFLM
;
A
#
# COMPACT_ATOMS: atom_id res chain seq x y z
N MET A 1 -48.59 12.43 -25.34
CA MET A 1 -47.47 13.37 -25.07
C MET A 1 -47.33 13.71 -23.58
N LEU A 2 -48.43 13.94 -22.84
CA LEU A 2 -48.42 14.22 -21.39
C LEU A 2 -47.97 13.04 -20.51
N HIS A 3 -48.31 11.79 -20.87
CA HIS A 3 -47.95 10.60 -20.09
C HIS A 3 -46.43 10.35 -20.04
N VAL A 4 -45.74 10.50 -21.18
CA VAL A 4 -44.28 10.33 -21.29
C VAL A 4 -43.51 11.38 -20.47
N ALA A 5 -44.08 12.57 -20.27
CA ALA A 5 -43.48 13.60 -19.43
C ALA A 5 -43.64 13.28 -17.94
N SER A 6 -44.76 12.67 -17.52
CA SER A 6 -45.00 12.23 -16.14
C SER A 6 -44.06 11.09 -15.74
N ASP A 7 -43.92 10.08 -16.61
CA ASP A 7 -43.05 8.92 -16.35
C ASP A 7 -41.58 9.34 -16.20
N ARG A 8 -41.16 10.37 -16.95
CA ARG A 8 -39.80 10.93 -16.85
C ARG A 8 -39.56 11.65 -15.52
N ILE A 9 -40.55 12.36 -14.99
CA ILE A 9 -40.45 13.03 -13.69
C ILE A 9 -40.33 11.97 -12.60
N GLU A 10 -41.17 10.94 -12.63
CA GLU A 10 -41.12 9.84 -11.66
C GLU A 10 -39.78 9.08 -11.69
N GLN A 11 -39.22 8.82 -12.88
CA GLN A 11 -37.90 8.21 -13.02
C GLN A 11 -36.77 9.10 -12.46
N LEU A 12 -36.84 10.41 -12.68
CA LEU A 12 -35.85 11.34 -12.14
C LEU A 12 -35.94 11.44 -10.62
N ASP A 13 -37.15 11.51 -10.06
CA ASP A 13 -37.35 11.55 -8.61
C ASP A 13 -36.89 10.26 -7.92
N ALA A 14 -37.11 9.10 -8.55
CA ALA A 14 -36.60 7.82 -8.06
C ALA A 14 -35.06 7.78 -8.10
N SER A 15 -34.44 8.30 -9.15
CA SER A 15 -32.97 8.39 -9.25
C SER A 15 -32.39 9.34 -8.20
N VAL A 16 -33.03 10.49 -7.95
CA VAL A 16 -32.62 11.44 -6.91
C VAL A 16 -32.82 10.86 -5.51
N GLY A 17 -33.87 10.08 -5.29
CA GLY A 17 -34.10 9.35 -4.04
C GLY A 17 -32.98 8.35 -3.76
N TYR A 18 -32.65 7.52 -4.75
CA TYR A 18 -31.56 6.54 -4.66
C TYR A 18 -30.21 7.19 -4.32
N ASP A 19 -29.84 8.27 -5.02
CA ASP A 19 -28.58 8.99 -4.75
C ASP A 19 -28.52 9.57 -3.33
N LYS A 20 -29.65 10.04 -2.79
CA LYS A 20 -29.72 10.57 -1.41
C LYS A 20 -29.57 9.48 -0.36
N ASP A 21 -30.17 8.31 -0.59
CA ASP A 21 -30.05 7.18 0.32
C ASP A 21 -28.61 6.67 0.36
N GLU A 22 -27.95 6.59 -0.80
CA GLU A 22 -26.52 6.25 -0.90
C GLU A 22 -25.64 7.30 -0.21
N GLU A 23 -25.90 8.60 -0.42
CA GLU A 23 -25.18 9.67 0.26
C GLU A 23 -25.32 9.57 1.79
N ALA A 24 -26.53 9.29 2.28
CA ALA A 24 -26.78 9.10 3.71
C ALA A 24 -26.04 7.88 4.26
N HIS A 25 -26.02 6.77 3.52
CA HIS A 25 -25.29 5.56 3.90
C HIS A 25 -23.78 5.82 4.00
N LEU A 26 -23.19 6.46 2.99
CA LEU A 26 -21.77 6.81 2.98
C LEU A 26 -21.41 7.78 4.12
N LYS A 27 -22.27 8.76 4.42
CA LYS A 27 -22.08 9.66 5.58
C LYS A 27 -22.05 8.89 6.91
N GLN A 28 -22.97 7.95 7.10
CA GLN A 28 -22.98 7.12 8.30
C GLN A 28 -21.71 6.29 8.45
N LEU A 29 -21.22 5.69 7.36
CA LEU A 29 -19.95 4.97 7.36
C LEU A 29 -18.78 5.89 7.72
N ILE A 30 -18.70 7.07 7.10
CA ILE A 30 -17.65 8.05 7.39
C ILE A 30 -17.66 8.45 8.87
N ASP A 31 -18.83 8.72 9.44
CA ASP A 31 -18.93 9.13 10.84
C ASP A 31 -18.61 7.99 11.82
N ALA A 32 -18.99 6.76 11.49
CA ALA A 32 -18.56 5.57 12.23
C ALA A 32 -17.03 5.42 12.22
N TYR A 33 -16.40 5.54 11.05
CA TYR A 33 -14.95 5.51 10.93
C TYR A 33 -14.29 6.68 11.67
N ARG A 34 -14.84 7.90 11.60
CA ARG A 34 -14.31 9.05 12.35
C ARG A 34 -14.33 8.83 13.85
N SER A 35 -15.39 8.22 14.38
CA SER A 35 -15.50 7.87 15.80
C SER A 35 -14.38 6.92 16.22
N ILE A 36 -14.15 5.85 15.46
CA ILE A 36 -13.10 4.85 15.72
C ILE A 36 -11.69 5.46 15.57
N LEU A 37 -11.49 6.30 14.56
CA LEU A 37 -10.18 6.91 14.28
C LEU A 37 -9.85 8.10 15.20
N SER A 38 -10.84 8.67 15.89
CA SER A 38 -10.65 9.85 16.75
C SER A 38 -9.61 9.60 17.87
N PRO A 39 -9.70 8.50 18.66
CA PRO A 39 -8.66 8.15 19.62
C PRO A 39 -7.28 7.89 18.96
N LEU A 40 -7.24 7.26 17.79
CA LEU A 40 -5.98 6.97 17.10
C LEU A 40 -5.24 8.24 16.63
N ARG A 41 -5.94 9.38 16.54
CA ARG A 41 -5.30 10.68 16.25
C ARG A 41 -4.58 11.28 17.45
N THR A 42 -4.88 10.85 18.68
CA THR A 42 -4.24 11.33 19.90
C THR A 42 -3.21 10.35 20.46
N PHE A 43 -3.13 9.13 19.91
CA PHE A 43 -2.13 8.12 20.28
C PHE A 43 -0.69 8.61 20.10
N PRO A 44 0.22 8.37 21.06
CA PRO A 44 1.65 8.59 20.86
C PRO A 44 2.18 7.91 19.60
N SER A 45 3.15 8.52 18.94
CA SER A 45 3.72 8.01 17.68
C SER A 45 4.35 6.63 17.88
N GLU A 46 4.92 6.37 19.06
CA GLU A 46 5.54 5.11 19.45
C GLU A 46 4.54 3.95 19.42
N LEU A 47 3.32 4.17 19.93
CA LEU A 47 2.28 3.14 19.91
C LEU A 47 1.73 2.92 18.51
N LEU A 48 1.65 3.97 17.68
CA LEU A 48 1.29 3.80 16.27
C LEU A 48 2.36 3.00 15.52
N MET A 49 3.64 3.23 15.79
CA MET A 49 4.74 2.46 15.21
C MET A 49 4.65 0.98 15.58
N GLU A 50 4.40 0.68 16.87
CA GLU A 50 4.20 -0.69 17.34
C GLU A 50 3.04 -1.37 16.60
N ILE A 51 1.88 -0.71 16.51
CA ILE A 51 0.72 -1.24 15.77
C ILE A 51 1.07 -1.49 14.30
N PHE A 52 1.83 -0.58 13.66
CA PHE A 52 2.21 -0.72 12.26
C PHE A 52 3.16 -1.90 12.04
N GLN A 53 4.09 -2.17 12.96
CA GLN A 53 4.97 -3.33 12.89
C GLN A 53 4.18 -4.65 12.92
N HIS A 54 3.11 -4.73 13.70
CA HIS A 54 2.21 -5.90 13.72
C HIS A 54 1.29 -5.99 12.49
N ALA A 55 1.18 -4.92 11.70
CA ALA A 55 0.35 -4.88 10.49
C ALA A 55 1.13 -5.15 9.19
N VAL A 56 2.46 -5.16 9.24
CA VAL A 56 3.32 -5.44 8.08
C VAL A 56 3.65 -6.93 8.05
N GLU A 57 3.54 -7.55 6.88
CA GLU A 57 4.00 -8.93 6.66
C GLU A 57 5.53 -9.03 6.77
N ASP A 58 6.06 -10.23 7.03
CA ASP A 58 7.52 -10.46 7.17
C ASP A 58 8.35 -9.84 6.02
N PHE A 59 7.82 -9.87 4.80
CA PHE A 59 8.37 -9.18 3.63
C PHE A 59 7.23 -8.56 2.84
N PHE A 60 7.15 -7.22 2.80
CA PHE A 60 6.06 -6.57 2.07
C PHE A 60 6.28 -6.62 0.56
N PRO A 61 5.23 -6.82 -0.26
CA PRO A 61 5.33 -6.76 -1.71
C PRO A 61 5.56 -5.31 -2.18
N VAL A 62 6.80 -4.98 -2.54
CA VAL A 62 7.23 -3.59 -2.79
C VAL A 62 6.44 -2.90 -3.90
N PHE A 63 5.98 -3.69 -4.89
CA PHE A 63 5.23 -3.19 -6.05
C PHE A 63 3.71 -3.26 -5.90
N ASP A 64 3.19 -3.80 -4.80
CA ASP A 64 1.76 -3.78 -4.51
C ASP A 64 1.44 -2.64 -3.52
N LEU A 65 1.10 -1.48 -4.08
CA LEU A 65 0.77 -0.28 -3.32
C LEU A 65 -0.56 -0.38 -2.53
N SER A 66 -1.29 -1.50 -2.67
CA SER A 66 -2.48 -1.77 -1.86
C SER A 66 -2.15 -2.46 -0.53
N GLN A 67 -0.92 -2.93 -0.34
CA GLN A 67 -0.46 -3.61 0.86
C GLN A 67 0.24 -2.68 1.85
N THR A 68 0.43 -3.13 3.08
CA THR A 68 1.30 -2.47 4.07
C THR A 68 2.77 -2.60 3.63
N PRO A 69 3.63 -1.60 3.88
CA PRO A 69 3.37 -0.35 4.61
C PRO A 69 2.76 0.79 3.77
N TRP A 70 2.58 0.62 2.45
CA TRP A 70 2.09 1.67 1.54
C TRP A 70 0.70 2.19 1.93
N VAL A 71 -0.23 1.29 2.24
CA VAL A 71 -1.61 1.68 2.61
C VAL A 71 -1.65 2.53 3.88
N LEU A 72 -0.73 2.32 4.83
CA LEU A 72 -0.63 3.12 6.05
C LEU A 72 -0.34 4.60 5.73
N CYS A 73 0.45 4.85 4.67
CA CYS A 73 0.76 6.20 4.21
C CYS A 73 -0.43 6.93 3.56
N ARG A 74 -1.53 6.22 3.29
CA ARG A 74 -2.74 6.74 2.62
C ARG A 74 -3.88 7.03 3.58
N VAL A 75 -3.81 6.56 4.83
CA VAL A 75 -4.89 6.72 5.82
C VAL A 75 -5.08 8.19 6.24
N CYS A 76 -4.02 8.82 6.76
CA CYS A 76 -4.01 10.25 7.08
C CYS A 76 -2.58 10.79 7.12
N GLN A 77 -2.42 12.12 7.20
CA GLN A 77 -1.11 12.76 7.28
C GLN A 77 -0.26 12.23 8.45
N ARG A 78 -0.84 12.09 9.64
CA ARG A 78 -0.13 11.58 10.82
C ARG A 78 0.40 10.16 10.61
N TRP A 79 -0.40 9.27 10.04
CA TRP A 79 0.01 7.88 9.77
C TRP A 79 1.11 7.82 8.71
N ARG A 80 1.04 8.68 7.70
CA ARG A 80 2.11 8.85 6.72
C ARG A 80 3.43 9.29 7.36
N ASP A 81 3.38 10.30 8.23
CA ASP A 81 4.58 10.81 8.90
C ASP A 81 5.19 9.73 9.81
N VAL A 82 4.36 9.03 10.59
CA VAL A 82 4.81 7.94 11.47
C VAL A 82 5.38 6.77 10.65
N SER A 83 4.66 6.28 9.64
CA SER A 83 5.10 5.16 8.79
C SER A 83 6.42 5.47 8.08
N ARG A 84 6.56 6.68 7.50
CA ARG A 84 7.81 7.12 6.85
C ARG A 84 8.95 7.39 7.84
N SER A 85 8.63 7.63 9.12
CA SER A 85 9.63 7.81 10.17
C SER A 85 10.22 6.49 10.69
N CYS A 86 9.49 5.38 10.51
CA CYS A 86 9.84 4.06 11.00
C CYS A 86 10.53 3.23 9.91
N ALA A 87 11.87 3.29 9.86
CA ALA A 87 12.66 2.58 8.86
C ALA A 87 12.50 1.05 8.89
N GLU A 88 12.08 0.48 10.01
CA GLU A 88 11.84 -0.96 10.19
C GLU A 88 10.75 -1.49 9.28
N LEU A 89 9.70 -0.70 9.04
CA LEU A 89 8.60 -1.08 8.14
C LEU A 89 9.06 -1.24 6.69
N TRP A 90 10.20 -0.66 6.33
CA TRP A 90 10.72 -0.57 4.96
C TRP A 90 11.97 -1.44 4.75
N ALA A 91 12.42 -2.18 5.76
CA ALA A 91 13.68 -2.91 5.72
C ALA A 91 13.59 -4.31 5.08
N SER A 92 12.41 -4.94 5.11
CA SER A 92 12.18 -6.29 4.57
C SER A 92 11.19 -6.24 3.40
N LEU A 93 11.71 -6.28 2.18
CA LEU A 93 10.88 -6.11 0.98
C LEU A 93 10.93 -7.33 0.06
N SER A 94 9.79 -7.63 -0.55
CA SER A 94 9.63 -8.68 -1.55
C SER A 94 9.44 -8.06 -2.93
N MET A 95 10.31 -8.46 -3.85
CA MET A 95 10.18 -8.23 -5.29
C MET A 95 9.44 -9.39 -5.96
N GLU A 96 9.10 -10.45 -5.21
CA GLU A 96 8.21 -11.52 -5.65
C GLU A 96 6.78 -10.99 -5.60
N GLY A 97 6.02 -11.20 -6.68
CA GLY A 97 4.70 -10.60 -6.81
C GLY A 97 4.67 -9.33 -7.65
N TYR A 98 5.58 -9.21 -8.62
CA TYR A 98 5.34 -8.37 -9.80
C TYR A 98 3.88 -8.59 -10.21
N PRO A 99 3.01 -7.56 -10.12
CA PRO A 99 1.64 -7.76 -10.50
C PRO A 99 1.68 -8.22 -11.95
N GLN A 100 0.83 -9.18 -12.31
CA GLN A 100 0.59 -9.49 -13.71
C GLN A 100 -0.07 -8.24 -14.33
N LEU A 101 0.71 -7.17 -14.54
CA LEU A 101 0.38 -5.84 -15.07
C LEU A 101 0.04 -5.97 -16.56
N LYS A 102 -0.81 -6.93 -16.90
CA LYS A 102 -1.43 -7.08 -18.20
C LYS A 102 -2.59 -6.10 -18.40
N ARG A 103 -2.92 -5.25 -17.40
CA ARG A 103 -4.14 -4.40 -17.45
C ARG A 103 -3.94 -2.88 -17.31
N LEU A 104 -2.73 -2.39 -17.04
CA LEU A 104 -2.47 -0.94 -17.05
C LEU A 104 -1.14 -0.68 -17.76
N GLY A 105 -1.23 -0.36 -19.06
CA GLY A 105 -0.10 -0.25 -20.00
C GLY A 105 0.95 0.82 -19.71
N ASP A 106 1.02 1.34 -18.48
CA ASP A 106 1.96 2.39 -18.04
C ASP A 106 2.71 2.02 -16.74
N GLY A 107 2.34 0.91 -16.07
CA GLY A 107 2.82 0.57 -14.71
C GLY A 107 4.30 0.18 -14.58
N MET A 108 5.05 0.03 -15.68
CA MET A 108 6.48 -0.31 -15.62
C MET A 108 7.40 0.89 -15.37
N LYS A 109 6.95 2.12 -15.70
CA LYS A 109 7.82 3.31 -15.58
C LYS A 109 8.01 3.77 -14.15
N ASP A 110 7.02 3.51 -13.29
CA ASP A 110 7.03 3.95 -11.90
C ASP A 110 7.74 2.95 -10.97
N LEU A 111 8.01 1.72 -11.42
CA LEU A 111 8.65 0.68 -10.60
C LEU A 111 10.01 1.12 -10.02
N PRO A 112 10.91 1.74 -10.80
CA PRO A 112 12.16 2.25 -10.24
C PRO A 112 11.92 3.30 -9.17
N ALA A 113 10.98 4.23 -9.38
CA ALA A 113 10.66 5.27 -8.41
C ALA A 113 10.05 4.70 -7.12
N ILE A 114 9.14 3.73 -7.22
CA ILE A 114 8.55 3.04 -6.07
C ILE A 114 9.62 2.31 -5.26
N LEU A 115 10.53 1.62 -5.94
CA LEU A 115 11.63 0.93 -5.28
C LEU A 115 12.60 1.93 -4.65
N GLU A 116 12.93 3.03 -5.32
CA GLU A 116 13.77 4.09 -4.77
C GLU A 116 13.15 4.73 -3.53
N ASP A 117 11.84 5.02 -3.54
CA ASP A 117 11.12 5.52 -2.38
C ASP A 117 11.21 4.57 -1.18
N ALA A 118 10.98 3.26 -1.40
CA ALA A 118 11.11 2.26 -0.36
C ALA A 118 12.56 2.18 0.18
N LEU A 119 13.55 2.25 -0.71
CA LEU A 119 14.97 2.27 -0.34
C LEU A 119 15.33 3.54 0.44
N ASP A 120 14.80 4.70 0.09
CA ASP A 120 15.00 5.94 0.85
C ASP A 120 14.42 5.84 2.26
N LEU A 121 13.22 5.24 2.38
CA LEU A 121 12.52 5.06 3.66
C LEU A 121 13.18 4.02 4.57
N SER A 122 13.84 3.00 4.00
CA SER A 122 14.66 2.05 4.78
C SER A 122 15.88 2.69 5.45
N ARG A 123 16.30 3.90 5.01
CA ARG A 123 17.46 4.63 5.53
C ARG A 123 18.74 3.75 5.51
N GLN A 124 19.55 3.80 6.58
CA GLN A 124 20.80 3.05 6.73
C GLN A 124 20.60 1.70 7.44
N ARG A 125 19.39 1.13 7.40
CA ARG A 125 19.15 -0.19 7.99
C ARG A 125 19.57 -1.30 7.02
N ASP A 126 19.91 -2.44 7.61
CA ASP A 126 20.21 -3.66 6.89
C ASP A 126 18.97 -4.11 6.11
N LEU A 127 19.10 -4.16 4.79
CA LEU A 127 18.00 -4.52 3.89
C LEU A 127 17.94 -6.04 3.69
N SER A 128 16.74 -6.59 3.87
CA SER A 128 16.39 -7.96 3.50
C SER A 128 15.51 -7.93 2.25
N ILE A 129 16.03 -8.45 1.14
CA ILE A 129 15.33 -8.46 -0.16
C ILE A 129 15.04 -9.89 -0.56
N ARG A 130 13.75 -10.19 -0.77
CA ARG A 130 13.30 -11.45 -1.36
C ARG A 130 13.02 -11.24 -2.86
N TYR A 131 13.57 -12.08 -3.72
CA TYR A 131 13.40 -11.99 -5.17
C TYR A 131 13.43 -13.37 -5.84
N SER A 132 12.68 -13.53 -6.93
CA SER A 132 12.75 -14.71 -7.80
C SER A 132 13.53 -14.39 -9.08
N LEU A 133 14.46 -15.27 -9.45
CA LEU A 133 15.28 -15.15 -10.68
C LEU A 133 14.50 -15.48 -11.97
N THR A 134 13.23 -15.89 -11.88
CA THR A 134 12.48 -16.46 -13.01
C THR A 134 11.79 -15.45 -13.93
N GLY A 135 12.06 -14.15 -13.81
CA GLY A 135 11.39 -13.14 -14.64
C GLY A 135 12.02 -11.75 -14.63
N ILE A 136 13.35 -11.64 -14.71
CA ILE A 136 14.05 -10.35 -14.71
C ILE A 136 14.04 -9.75 -16.13
N PRO A 137 13.39 -8.59 -16.39
CA PRO A 137 13.76 -7.76 -17.53
C PRO A 137 15.13 -7.14 -17.22
N LEU A 138 16.12 -7.47 -18.04
CA LEU A 138 17.53 -7.09 -17.91
C LEU A 138 17.76 -5.60 -18.23
N ALA A 139 17.15 -4.71 -17.45
CA ALA A 139 17.29 -3.26 -17.55
C ALA A 139 17.39 -2.60 -16.17
N THR A 140 18.04 -3.27 -15.21
CA THR A 140 18.29 -2.68 -13.89
C THR A 140 19.42 -1.65 -14.00
N ASP A 141 19.14 -0.41 -13.61
CA ASP A 141 20.13 0.66 -13.56
C ASP A 141 21.26 0.31 -12.58
N SER A 142 22.50 0.48 -13.03
CA SER A 142 23.73 0.33 -12.23
C SER A 142 23.70 1.07 -10.88
N GLN A 143 23.01 2.22 -10.79
CA GLN A 143 22.90 2.99 -9.55
C GLN A 143 21.98 2.31 -8.54
N LEU A 144 20.85 1.77 -9.01
CA LEU A 144 19.89 1.05 -8.19
C LEU A 144 20.53 -0.23 -7.63
N ILE A 145 21.23 -1.00 -8.49
CA ILE A 145 22.02 -2.16 -8.06
C ILE A 145 23.03 -1.74 -6.98
N ARG A 146 23.76 -0.65 -7.19
CA ARG A 146 24.76 -0.17 -6.22
C ARG A 146 24.14 0.21 -4.87
N ARG A 147 22.96 0.83 -4.87
CA ARG A 147 22.22 1.18 -3.63
C ARG A 147 21.73 -0.06 -2.89
N ILE A 148 21.21 -1.06 -3.62
CA ILE A 148 20.81 -2.35 -3.05
C ILE A 148 22.02 -3.06 -2.45
N VAL A 149 23.07 -3.25 -3.26
CA VAL A 149 24.29 -3.97 -2.85
C VAL A 149 24.99 -3.27 -1.69
N GLY A 150 24.99 -1.93 -1.67
CA GLY A 150 25.60 -1.14 -0.59
C GLY A 150 24.86 -1.21 0.76
N ARG A 151 23.64 -1.78 0.80
CA ARG A 151 22.81 -1.89 2.01
C ARG A 151 22.32 -3.31 2.32
N MET A 152 22.69 -4.29 1.48
CA MET A 152 22.35 -5.70 1.67
C MET A 152 23.25 -6.33 2.74
N CYS A 153 22.64 -6.81 3.83
CA CYS A 153 23.24 -7.86 4.62
C CYS A 153 22.81 -9.19 4.02
N ILE A 154 23.76 -9.96 3.48
CA ILE A 154 23.47 -11.29 2.92
C ILE A 154 23.19 -12.23 4.09
N PHE A 155 21.92 -12.49 4.38
CA PHE A 155 21.52 -13.61 5.23
C PHE A 155 21.24 -14.83 4.36
N PRO A 156 21.87 -15.99 4.60
CA PRO A 156 21.52 -17.21 3.90
C PRO A 156 20.08 -17.57 4.23
N SER A 157 19.28 -17.80 3.19
CA SER A 157 17.91 -18.34 3.32
C SER A 157 17.96 -19.57 4.21
N ARG A 158 17.13 -19.60 5.26
CA ARG A 158 16.93 -20.82 6.07
C ARG A 158 16.60 -21.95 5.10
N PRO A 159 17.32 -23.09 5.13
CA PRO A 159 16.93 -24.23 4.32
C PRO A 159 15.50 -24.59 4.69
N ALA A 160 14.66 -24.78 3.66
CA ALA A 160 13.36 -25.40 3.85
C ALA A 160 13.59 -26.67 4.66
N SER A 161 13.10 -26.67 5.89
CA SER A 161 13.06 -27.87 6.71
C SER A 161 12.32 -28.92 5.90
N PHE A 162 13.07 -29.92 5.43
CA PHE A 162 12.52 -31.20 5.02
C PHE A 162 11.80 -31.76 6.24
N LEU A 163 10.48 -31.57 6.29
CA LEU A 163 9.63 -32.36 7.15
C LEU A 163 9.43 -33.71 6.45
N MET A 164 9.74 -34.72 7.25
CA MET A 164 9.62 -36.16 7.08
C MET A 164 8.27 -36.62 6.52
#